data_AF-A0A520T076-F1
#
_entry.id   AF-A0A520T076-F1
#
_cell.length_a   1.000
_cell.length_b   1.000
_cell.length_c   1.000
_cell.angle_alpha   90.00
_cell.angle_beta   90.00
_cell.angle_gamma   90.00
#
_symmetry.space_group_name_H-M   'P 1'
#
loop_
_entity.id
_entity.type
_entity.pdbx_description
1 polymer ?
#
loop_
_entity_poly.entity_id
_entity_poly.type
_entity_poly.pdbx_seq_one_letter_code
_entity_poly.pdbx_strand_id
1 'polypeptide(L)'
;MRRMSIMIFLWLAGWIAAASTPNLIVILTDDHGYADVGFNGCNDIPTPHIDSIAENGVRFTNGYVSFPVCGPSRAGLLTGRY
;
A
#
# COMPACT_ATOMS: atom_id res chain seq x y z
N MET A 1 -31.91 -14.53 32.58
CA MET A 1 -30.48 -14.87 32.44
C MET A 1 -30.01 -14.91 30.98
N ARG A 2 -30.63 -15.71 30.08
CA ARG A 2 -30.23 -15.79 28.65
C ARG A 2 -30.17 -14.46 27.87
N ARG A 3 -31.11 -13.53 28.11
CA ARG A 3 -31.12 -12.21 27.44
C ARG A 3 -29.96 -11.30 27.87
N MET A 4 -29.52 -11.42 29.13
CA MET A 4 -28.38 -10.67 29.67
C MET A 4 -27.06 -11.14 29.06
N SER A 5 -26.92 -12.46 28.87
CA SER A 5 -25.75 -13.07 28.23
C SER A 5 -25.59 -12.66 26.75
N ILE A 6 -26.71 -12.52 26.02
CA ILE A 6 -26.69 -12.07 24.61
C ILE A 6 -26.27 -10.59 24.51
N MET A 7 -26.77 -9.74 25.40
CA MET A 7 -26.40 -8.32 25.40
C MET A 7 -24.93 -8.09 25.74
N ILE A 8 -24.38 -8.86 26.69
CA ILE A 8 -22.96 -8.82 27.06
C ILE A 8 -22.08 -9.29 25.88
N PHE A 9 -22.51 -10.35 25.17
CA PHE A 9 -21.78 -10.87 24.02
C PHE A 9 -21.74 -9.88 22.85
N LEU A 10 -22.86 -9.18 22.57
CA LEU A 10 -22.93 -8.15 21.52
C LEU A 10 -22.07 -6.92 21.85
N TRP A 11 -21.97 -6.54 23.13
CA TRP A 11 -21.11 -5.44 23.57
C TRP A 11 -19.61 -5.76 23.44
N LEU A 12 -19.20 -6.98 23.78
CA LEU A 12 -17.81 -7.43 23.64
C LEU A 12 -17.38 -7.54 22.18
N ALA A 13 -18.27 -7.95 21.27
CA ALA A 13 -17.99 -8.01 19.84
C ALA A 13 -17.74 -6.62 19.23
N GLY A 14 -18.45 -5.58 19.68
CA GLY A 14 -18.26 -4.21 19.21
C GLY A 14 -16.91 -3.61 19.60
N TRP A 15 -16.36 -4.00 20.75
CA TRP A 15 -15.03 -3.57 21.21
C TRP A 15 -13.88 -4.22 20.42
N ILE A 16 -14.04 -5.49 20.00
CA ILE A 16 -13.06 -6.19 19.17
C ILE A 16 -13.01 -5.60 17.75
N ALA A 17 -14.12 -5.07 17.25
CA ALA A 17 -14.22 -4.52 15.90
C ALA A 17 -13.61 -3.12 15.74
N ALA A 18 -13.20 -2.45 16.82
CA ALA A 18 -12.48 -1.18 16.77
C ALA A 18 -11.00 -1.41 16.40
N ALA A 19 -10.76 -1.94 15.20
CA ALA A 19 -9.42 -2.00 14.64
C ALA A 19 -8.87 -0.57 14.52
N SER A 20 -7.65 -0.34 15.03
CA SER A 20 -6.97 0.94 14.91
C SER A 20 -6.89 1.35 13.43
N THR A 21 -7.30 2.58 13.11
CA THR A 21 -7.16 3.12 11.76
C THR A 21 -5.69 3.06 11.34
N PRO A 22 -5.35 2.36 10.24
CA PRO A 22 -3.96 2.26 9.81
C PRO A 22 -3.46 3.63 9.32
N ASN A 23 -2.18 3.89 9.52
CA ASN A 23 -1.52 5.01 8.85
C ASN A 23 -1.20 4.61 7.41
N LEU A 24 -1.51 5.48 6.46
CA LEU A 24 -1.18 5.30 5.04
C LEU A 24 0.00 6.20 4.68
N ILE A 25 1.08 5.59 4.20
CA ILE A 25 2.25 6.31 3.68
C ILE A 25 2.37 6.01 2.19
N VAL A 26 2.36 7.05 1.36
CA VAL A 26 2.62 6.95 -0.08
C VAL A 26 4.05 7.39 -0.34
N ILE A 27 4.90 6.46 -0.76
CA ILE A 27 6.27 6.76 -1.21
C ILE A 27 6.23 6.85 -2.73
N LEU A 28 6.50 8.04 -3.27
CA LEU A 28 6.55 8.29 -4.71
C LEU A 28 7.96 8.71 -5.10
N THR A 29 8.56 7.97 -6.03
CA THR A 29 9.88 8.27 -6.61
C THR A 29 9.74 8.99 -7.95
N ASP A 30 10.65 9.92 -8.26
CA ASP A 30 10.66 10.66 -9.52
C ASP A 30 11.57 9.97 -10.54
N ASP A 31 11.11 9.83 -11.78
CA ASP A 31 11.82 9.20 -12.91
C ASP A 31 12.47 7.82 -12.62
N HIS A 32 11.91 7.06 -11.70
CA HIS A 32 12.44 5.74 -11.32
C HIS A 32 12.14 4.69 -12.40
N GLY A 33 13.19 4.10 -12.96
CA GLY A 33 13.09 3.07 -13.99
C GLY A 33 12.59 1.74 -13.42
N TYR A 34 11.88 0.98 -14.26
CA TYR A 34 11.36 -0.33 -13.86
C TYR A 34 12.46 -1.32 -13.46
N ALA A 35 13.63 -1.25 -14.08
CA ALA A 35 14.74 -2.18 -13.86
C ALA A 35 15.78 -1.68 -12.85
N ASP A 36 15.50 -0.62 -12.10
CA ASP A 36 16.46 0.02 -11.19
C ASP A 36 16.46 -0.59 -9.76
N VAL A 37 15.54 -1.52 -9.49
CA VAL A 37 15.34 -2.14 -8.17
C VAL A 37 15.72 -3.62 -8.16
N GLY A 38 16.28 -4.09 -7.04
CA GLY A 38 16.74 -5.46 -6.85
C GLY A 38 15.63 -6.49 -7.08
N PHE A 39 14.42 -6.22 -6.60
CA PHE A 39 13.27 -7.12 -6.80
C PHE A 39 12.85 -7.25 -8.28
N ASN A 40 13.29 -6.37 -9.17
CA ASN A 40 13.12 -6.48 -10.63
C ASN A 40 14.39 -6.94 -11.37
N GLY A 41 15.40 -7.41 -10.63
CA GLY A 41 16.62 -8.01 -11.18
C GLY A 41 17.80 -7.06 -11.33
N CYS A 42 17.72 -5.83 -10.80
CA CYS A 42 18.87 -4.92 -10.77
C CYS A 42 19.96 -5.47 -9.84
N ASN A 43 21.19 -5.61 -10.34
CA ASN A 43 22.35 -5.98 -9.52
C ASN A 43 23.35 -4.82 -9.33
N ASP A 44 23.19 -3.73 -10.09
CA ASP A 44 24.11 -2.59 -10.07
C ASP A 44 23.78 -1.61 -8.94
N ILE A 45 22.50 -1.49 -8.57
CA ILE A 45 22.00 -0.53 -7.58
C ILE A 45 21.42 -1.29 -6.38
N PRO A 46 22.06 -1.24 -5.19
CA PRO A 46 21.53 -1.90 -4.01
C PRO A 46 20.32 -1.14 -3.46
N THR A 47 19.15 -1.79 -3.44
CA THR A 47 17.89 -1.22 -2.93
C THR A 47 17.29 -2.00 -1.74
N PRO A 48 18.08 -2.44 -0.74
CA PRO A 48 17.66 -3.46 0.23
C PRO A 48 16.39 -3.08 1.02
N HIS A 49 16.16 -1.80 1.30
CA HIS A 49 14.97 -1.34 2.00
C HIS A 49 13.71 -1.37 1.10
N ILE A 50 13.84 -1.05 -0.19
CA ILE A 50 12.73 -1.14 -1.14
C ILE A 50 12.43 -2.62 -1.44
N ASP A 51 13.47 -3.44 -1.58
CA ASP A 51 13.35 -4.88 -1.77
C ASP A 51 12.62 -5.55 -0.59
N SER A 52 12.92 -5.11 0.64
CA SER A 52 12.21 -5.61 1.83
C SER A 52 10.70 -5.30 1.82
N ILE A 53 10.29 -4.16 1.24
CA ILE A 53 8.87 -3.83 1.09
C ILE A 53 8.21 -4.75 0.06
N ALA A 54 8.92 -5.07 -1.03
CA ALA A 54 8.41 -5.98 -2.06
C ALA A 54 8.30 -7.42 -1.56
N GLU A 55 9.26 -7.90 -0.76
CA GLU A 55 9.27 -9.25 -0.17
C GLU A 55 8.16 -9.43 0.89
N ASN A 56 7.92 -8.41 1.71
CA ASN A 56 6.93 -8.46 2.79
C ASN A 56 5.54 -7.95 2.35
N GLY A 57 5.33 -7.71 1.06
CA GLY A 57 4.16 -7.04 0.54
C GLY A 57 3.60 -7.68 -0.72
N VAL A 58 2.85 -6.86 -1.49
CA VAL A 58 2.31 -7.25 -2.79
C VAL A 58 3.04 -6.45 -3.87
N ARG A 59 3.64 -7.15 -4.83
CA ARG A 59 4.30 -6.55 -5.98
C ARG A 59 3.39 -6.54 -7.20
N PHE A 60 3.20 -5.36 -7.80
CA PHE A 60 2.54 -5.22 -9.09
C PHE A 60 3.57 -5.37 -10.21
N THR A 61 3.55 -6.49 -10.94
CA THR A 61 4.47 -6.72 -12.06
C THR A 61 4.09 -5.91 -13.31
N ASN A 62 2.83 -5.47 -13.40
CA ASN A 62 2.27 -4.66 -14.48
C ASN A 62 1.56 -3.41 -13.91
N GLY A 63 2.34 -2.50 -13.30
CA GLY A 63 1.85 -1.21 -12.82
C GLY A 63 2.18 -0.09 -13.80
N TYR A 64 1.16 0.60 -14.33
CA TYR A 64 1.33 1.68 -15.31
C TYR A 64 0.94 3.04 -14.73
N VAL A 65 1.64 4.09 -15.15
CA VAL A 65 1.28 5.48 -14.88
C VAL A 65 0.18 5.95 -15.82
N SER A 66 -0.61 6.95 -15.40
CA SER A 66 -1.63 7.56 -16.24
C SER A 66 -1.05 8.30 -17.46
N PHE A 67 0.16 8.86 -17.34
CA PHE A 67 0.84 9.58 -18.40
C PHE A 67 2.38 9.55 -18.22
N PRO A 68 3.19 9.48 -19.29
CA PRO A 68 4.66 9.38 -19.20
C PRO A 68 5.36 10.73 -18.98
N VAL A 69 4.78 11.61 -18.14
CA VAL A 69 5.38 12.89 -17.73
C VAL A 69 5.02 13.16 -16.27
N CYS A 70 5.98 13.65 -15.47
CA CYS A 70 5.87 13.79 -14.02
C CYS A 70 4.64 14.60 -13.55
N GLY A 71 4.28 15.69 -14.24
CA GLY A 71 3.09 16.50 -13.93
C GLY A 71 1.77 15.73 -14.04
N PRO A 72 1.37 15.29 -15.24
CA PRO A 72 0.13 14.55 -15.45
C PRO A 72 0.10 13.17 -14.76
N SER A 73 1.24 12.50 -14.60
CA SER A 73 1.34 11.27 -13.79
C SER A 73 0.92 11.51 -12.35
N ARG A 74 1.48 12.55 -11.69
CA ARG A 74 1.10 12.94 -10.33
C ARG A 74 -0.34 13.43 -10.23
N ALA A 75 -0.81 14.18 -11.21
CA ALA A 75 -2.21 14.62 -11.23
C ALA A 75 -3.17 13.43 -11.28
N GLY A 76 -2.87 12.39 -12.07
CA GLY A 76 -3.67 11.18 -12.11
C GLY A 76 -3.66 10.39 -10.81
N LEU A 77 -2.49 10.27 -10.16
CA LEU A 77 -2.37 9.63 -8.85
C LEU A 77 -3.17 10.34 -7.76
N LEU A 78 -3.08 11.68 -7.69
CA LEU A 78 -3.73 12.47 -6.63
C LEU A 78 -5.25 12.57 -6.80
N THR A 79 -5.72 12.61 -8.04
CA THR A 79 -7.15 12.83 -8.33
C THR A 79 -7.91 11.55 -8.64
N GLY A 80 -7.21 10.46 -8.98
CA GLY A 80 -7.84 9.23 -9.49
C GLY A 80 -8.52 9.42 -10.85
N ARG A 81 -8.04 10.37 -11.66
CA ARG A 81 -8.62 10.72 -12.96
C ARG A 81 -7.56 10.69 -14.07
N TYR A 82 -8.01 10.49 -15.30
CA TYR A 82 -7.20 10.67 -16.51
C TYR A 82 -7.29 12.11 -17.00
#